data_AF-A0A959KY53-F1
#
_entry.id   AF-A0A959KY53-F1
#
_cell.length_a   1.000
_cell.length_b   1.000
_cell.length_c   1.000
_cell.angle_alpha   90.00
_cell.angle_beta   90.00
_cell.angle_gamma   90.00
#
_symmetry.space_group_name_H-M   'P 1'
#
loop_
_entity.id
_entity.type
_entity.pdbx_description
1 polymer ?
#
loop_
_entity_poly.entity_id
_entity_poly.type
_entity_poly.pdbx_seq_one_letter_code
_entity_poly.pdbx_strand_id
1 'polypeptide(L)'
;MRQFAEVARREYLAVGIRGALHPQVDLATEPRWARINGGFGEDAELSAKLVQAYIEGMQGGKELTSQGVACMVKHFPGGGPQKDGLDPHFGFHQGQIYPGRNFDYHLIPFQAAFEANVASVMPYYGVPMDQTDENVGMAFNKQIITGLLREKYGYDGIVCTDWGLITDTQMGPEVVWEARAWGVEHLSEAERVLKVLDAGCDQFGGEDRVDLIVQLVQESKLSEERIDVSARRILREKFQLGLFDDPFVDETQVSGILAQDEAMELGERSQQQAMTLLKNDDNRLPLPQRELKVYVENLDSSVVAEYATVVSKPGEADLAIIRLSTPWYPVETNNPFALGFHHGDLDFKG
;
A
#
# COMPACT_ATOMS: atom_id res chain seq x y z
N MET A 1 -15.15 5.03 -7.12
CA MET A 1 -14.40 4.26 -6.11
C MET A 1 -15.13 3.02 -5.63
N ARG A 2 -16.31 3.12 -4.99
CA ARG A 2 -17.04 1.92 -4.52
C ARG A 2 -17.29 0.86 -5.62
N GLN A 3 -17.76 1.28 -6.78
CA GLN A 3 -17.97 0.38 -7.93
C GLN A 3 -16.67 -0.32 -8.39
N PHE A 4 -15.54 0.37 -8.37
CA PHE A 4 -14.23 -0.22 -8.67
C PHE A 4 -13.90 -1.32 -7.65
N ALA A 5 -14.07 -1.04 -6.36
CA ALA A 5 -13.85 -2.00 -5.29
C ALA A 5 -14.81 -3.20 -5.36
N GLU A 6 -16.07 -2.99 -5.75
CA GLU A 6 -17.04 -4.08 -5.93
C GLU A 6 -16.65 -5.01 -7.08
N VAL A 7 -16.14 -4.49 -8.20
CA VAL A 7 -15.60 -5.30 -9.30
C VAL A 7 -14.39 -6.09 -8.83
N ALA A 8 -13.40 -5.43 -8.21
CA ALA A 8 -12.21 -6.09 -7.68
C ALA A 8 -12.56 -7.18 -6.65
N ARG A 9 -13.52 -6.93 -5.76
CA ARG A 9 -14.06 -7.92 -4.81
C ARG A 9 -14.58 -9.16 -5.52
N ARG A 10 -15.43 -9.01 -6.54
CA ARG A 10 -15.98 -10.17 -7.28
C ARG A 10 -14.86 -10.99 -7.92
N GLU A 11 -13.89 -10.32 -8.55
CA GLU A 11 -12.77 -10.98 -9.20
C GLU A 11 -11.86 -11.70 -8.20
N TYR A 12 -11.57 -11.08 -7.06
CA TYR A 12 -10.79 -11.69 -5.97
C TYR A 12 -11.48 -12.93 -5.41
N LEU A 13 -12.78 -12.85 -5.15
CA LEU A 13 -13.57 -13.98 -4.66
C LEU A 13 -13.60 -15.14 -5.66
N ALA A 14 -13.69 -14.85 -6.97
CA ALA A 14 -13.70 -15.88 -8.00
C ALA A 14 -12.43 -16.74 -8.00
N VAL A 15 -11.28 -16.16 -7.62
CA VAL A 15 -9.99 -16.85 -7.56
C VAL A 15 -9.55 -17.21 -6.14
N GLY A 16 -10.44 -17.09 -5.16
CA GLY A 16 -10.19 -17.53 -3.78
C GLY A 16 -9.37 -16.57 -2.92
N ILE A 17 -9.17 -15.32 -3.36
CA ILE A 17 -8.49 -14.31 -2.55
C ILE A 17 -9.49 -13.71 -1.56
N ARG A 18 -9.23 -13.90 -0.26
CA ARG A 18 -10.13 -13.48 0.84
C ARG A 18 -9.57 -12.36 1.71
N GLY A 19 -8.30 -12.02 1.54
CA GLY A 19 -7.62 -10.92 2.22
C GLY A 19 -6.86 -10.07 1.22
N ALA A 20 -6.99 -8.75 1.36
CA ALA A 20 -6.41 -7.74 0.49
C ALA A 20 -5.46 -6.85 1.29
N LEU A 21 -4.19 -6.79 0.86
CA LEU A 21 -3.16 -5.95 1.49
C LEU A 21 -3.27 -4.49 1.02
N HIS A 22 -4.48 -3.96 1.00
CA HIS A 22 -4.86 -2.66 0.48
C HIS A 22 -6.26 -2.25 1.03
N PRO A 23 -6.62 -0.96 1.00
CA PRO A 23 -5.93 0.15 0.31
C PRO A 23 -4.67 0.65 1.04
N GLN A 24 -3.72 1.18 0.26
CA GLN A 24 -2.72 2.11 0.79
C GLN A 24 -3.38 3.48 0.92
N VAL A 25 -3.29 4.10 2.09
CA VAL A 25 -4.00 5.34 2.44
C VAL A 25 -3.05 6.44 2.91
N ASP A 26 -1.75 6.20 2.71
CA ASP A 26 -0.71 7.17 2.97
C ASP A 26 -0.91 8.42 2.11
N LEU A 27 -0.69 9.59 2.72
CA LEU A 27 -0.79 10.87 2.03
C LEU A 27 0.52 11.21 1.31
N ALA A 28 0.44 11.73 0.10
CA ALA A 28 1.61 12.13 -0.70
C ALA A 28 2.21 13.49 -0.28
N THR A 29 2.46 13.70 1.02
CA THR A 29 2.98 14.99 1.56
C THR A 29 4.46 15.21 1.30
N GLU A 30 5.22 14.14 1.03
CA GLU A 30 6.58 14.21 0.50
C GLU A 30 6.56 13.65 -0.93
N PRO A 31 6.51 14.50 -1.97
CA PRO A 31 6.33 14.03 -3.35
C PRO A 31 7.54 13.29 -3.92
N ARG A 32 8.69 13.35 -3.24
CA ARG A 32 9.90 12.58 -3.60
C ARG A 32 9.84 11.12 -3.13
N TRP A 33 8.86 10.79 -2.29
CA TRP A 33 8.68 9.42 -1.81
C TRP A 33 8.21 8.50 -2.93
N ALA A 34 8.91 7.37 -3.12
CA ALA A 34 8.70 6.49 -4.26
C ALA A 34 7.32 5.81 -4.34
N ARG A 35 6.53 5.82 -3.25
CA ARG A 35 5.27 5.08 -3.13
C ARG A 35 4.02 5.96 -3.14
N ILE A 36 4.13 7.23 -3.53
CA ILE A 36 2.99 8.17 -3.60
C ILE A 36 1.88 7.70 -4.54
N ASN A 37 2.20 6.89 -5.56
CA ASN A 37 1.25 6.36 -6.53
C ASN A 37 0.33 5.27 -5.98
N GLY A 38 0.64 4.71 -4.80
CA GLY A 38 -0.21 3.71 -4.14
C GLY A 38 -1.38 4.30 -3.37
N GLY A 39 -1.28 5.56 -2.95
CA GLY A 39 -2.30 6.27 -2.17
C GLY A 39 -3.33 7.02 -3.02
N PHE A 40 -4.10 7.89 -2.36
CA PHE A 40 -5.17 8.69 -2.99
C PHE A 40 -4.81 10.17 -3.18
N GLY A 41 -3.53 10.52 -3.03
CA GLY A 41 -3.00 11.89 -3.17
C GLY A 41 -2.59 12.52 -1.83
N GLU A 42 -2.46 13.84 -1.82
CA GLU A 42 -2.02 14.62 -0.65
C GLU A 42 -3.17 15.18 0.20
N ASP A 43 -4.38 15.22 -0.34
CA ASP A 43 -5.56 15.74 0.36
C ASP A 43 -6.17 14.66 1.27
N ALA A 44 -6.14 14.88 2.58
CA ALA A 44 -6.56 13.91 3.56
C ALA A 44 -8.07 13.67 3.58
N GLU A 45 -8.87 14.71 3.30
CA GLU A 45 -10.33 14.66 3.31
C GLU A 45 -10.88 13.92 2.08
N LEU A 46 -10.28 14.17 0.91
CA LEU A 46 -10.55 13.42 -0.31
C LEU A 46 -10.13 11.95 -0.13
N SER A 47 -8.93 11.72 0.42
CA SER A 47 -8.45 10.37 0.71
C SER A 47 -9.41 9.63 1.64
N ALA A 48 -9.85 10.25 2.74
CA ALA A 48 -10.84 9.67 3.66
C ALA A 48 -12.14 9.21 2.94
N LYS A 49 -12.71 10.07 2.09
CA LYS A 49 -13.93 9.73 1.32
C LYS A 49 -13.72 8.56 0.37
N LEU A 50 -12.57 8.52 -0.31
CA LEU A 50 -12.25 7.45 -1.25
C LEU A 50 -11.97 6.13 -0.52
N VAL A 51 -11.26 6.18 0.61
CA VAL A 51 -10.93 5.03 1.47
C VAL A 51 -12.18 4.36 2.02
N GLN A 52 -13.11 5.14 2.58
CA GLN A 52 -14.38 4.60 3.07
C GLN A 52 -15.13 3.87 1.95
N ALA A 53 -15.29 4.51 0.79
CA ALA A 53 -15.99 3.92 -0.34
C ALA A 53 -15.29 2.64 -0.87
N TYR A 54 -13.95 2.61 -0.81
CA TYR A 54 -13.14 1.46 -1.22
C TYR A 54 -13.33 0.27 -0.28
N ILE A 55 -13.17 0.48 1.03
CA ILE A 55 -13.28 -0.56 2.05
C ILE A 55 -14.68 -1.17 2.04
N GLU A 56 -15.72 -0.34 2.01
CA GLU A 56 -17.10 -0.84 1.98
C GLU A 56 -17.39 -1.68 0.72
N GLY A 57 -16.83 -1.30 -0.43
CA GLY A 57 -16.96 -2.06 -1.67
C GLY A 57 -16.23 -3.41 -1.64
N MET A 58 -15.03 -3.45 -1.06
CA MET A 58 -14.20 -4.67 -0.94
C MET A 58 -14.72 -5.64 0.13
N GLN A 59 -15.19 -5.14 1.27
CA GLN A 59 -15.69 -5.97 2.38
C GLN A 59 -17.14 -6.45 2.15
N GLY A 60 -17.80 -5.95 1.10
CA GLY A 60 -19.18 -6.28 0.76
C GLY A 60 -20.22 -5.51 1.57
N GLY A 61 -19.81 -4.49 2.31
CA GLY A 61 -20.66 -3.66 3.16
C GLY A 61 -19.85 -2.83 4.17
N LYS A 62 -20.56 -2.13 5.05
CA LYS A 62 -19.95 -1.38 6.16
C LYS A 62 -19.25 -2.27 7.18
N GLU A 63 -19.64 -3.53 7.27
CA GLU A 63 -18.97 -4.57 8.05
C GLU A 63 -18.41 -5.64 7.10
N LEU A 64 -17.41 -6.39 7.55
CA LEU A 64 -16.92 -7.55 6.80
C LEU A 64 -18.00 -8.63 6.69
N THR A 65 -18.29 -9.06 5.46
CA THR A 65 -19.29 -10.09 5.17
C THR A 65 -18.65 -11.37 4.61
N SER A 66 -19.40 -12.47 4.59
CA SER A 66 -18.97 -13.72 3.95
C SER A 66 -18.83 -13.61 2.42
N GLN A 67 -19.37 -12.55 1.82
CA GLN A 67 -19.20 -12.20 0.40
C GLN A 67 -18.18 -11.07 0.22
N GLY A 68 -17.36 -10.81 1.24
CA GLY A 68 -16.34 -9.78 1.28
C GLY A 68 -14.92 -10.33 1.15
N VAL A 69 -14.01 -9.42 0.83
CA VAL A 69 -12.57 -9.57 0.97
C VAL A 69 -12.14 -8.67 2.12
N ALA A 70 -11.43 -9.22 3.10
CA ALA A 70 -10.94 -8.47 4.24
C ALA A 70 -9.88 -7.45 3.79
N CYS A 71 -10.14 -6.16 4.00
CA CYS A 71 -9.18 -5.11 3.69
C CYS A 71 -8.16 -4.94 4.82
N MET A 72 -6.92 -4.66 4.43
CA MET A 72 -5.86 -4.25 5.33
C MET A 72 -5.41 -2.84 4.97
N VAL A 73 -5.88 -1.86 5.75
CA VAL A 73 -5.47 -0.46 5.54
C VAL A 73 -4.01 -0.28 5.91
N LYS A 74 -3.25 0.43 5.07
CA LYS A 74 -1.82 0.61 5.27
C LYS A 74 -1.30 1.98 4.80
N HIS A 75 -0.21 2.49 5.37
CA HIS A 75 0.58 1.90 6.44
C HIS A 75 0.46 2.78 7.68
N PHE A 76 -0.20 2.30 8.73
CA PHE A 76 -0.56 3.08 9.90
C PHE A 76 0.69 3.60 10.64
N PRO A 77 0.72 4.88 11.07
CA PRO A 77 -0.26 5.97 10.93
C PRO A 77 -0.03 6.89 9.71
N GLY A 78 0.70 6.43 8.68
CA GLY A 78 0.90 7.10 7.41
C GLY A 78 2.36 7.09 6.97
N GLY A 79 2.63 6.67 5.73
CA GLY A 79 3.94 6.62 5.07
C GLY A 79 4.38 7.92 4.37
N GLY A 80 3.51 8.92 4.29
CA GLY A 80 3.79 10.18 3.57
C GLY A 80 5.01 11.00 4.00
N PRO A 81 5.28 11.19 5.31
CA PRO A 81 6.24 12.19 5.78
C PRO A 81 7.69 11.67 5.82
N GLN A 82 8.13 10.94 4.77
CA GLN A 82 9.50 10.41 4.71
C GLN A 82 10.53 11.54 4.69
N LYS A 83 11.51 11.48 5.59
CA LYS A 83 12.63 12.42 5.51
C LYS A 83 13.38 12.22 4.19
N ASP A 84 13.56 13.33 3.49
CA ASP A 84 14.24 13.39 2.18
C ASP A 84 13.60 12.55 1.07
N GLY A 85 12.38 12.03 1.29
CA GLY A 85 11.67 11.14 0.35
C GLY A 85 12.22 9.72 0.26
N LEU A 86 13.15 9.34 1.14
CA LEU A 86 13.76 8.02 1.14
C LEU A 86 12.89 7.00 1.87
N ASP A 87 12.73 5.82 1.27
CA ASP A 87 11.82 4.80 1.81
C ASP A 87 12.50 3.89 2.87
N PRO A 88 11.89 3.67 4.04
CA PRO A 88 12.39 2.85 5.14
C PRO A 88 12.37 1.35 4.87
N HIS A 89 12.05 0.89 3.65
CA HIS A 89 12.47 -0.44 3.22
C HIS A 89 13.99 -0.63 3.28
N PHE A 90 14.75 0.47 3.30
CA PHE A 90 16.22 0.47 3.27
C PHE A 90 16.82 1.32 4.38
N GLY A 91 18.06 1.02 4.78
CA GLY A 91 18.78 1.74 5.82
C GLY A 91 19.34 3.10 5.40
N PHE A 92 18.91 3.66 4.26
CA PHE A 92 19.35 4.99 3.82
C PHE A 92 18.74 6.08 4.71
N HIS A 93 17.45 5.93 5.01
CA HIS A 93 16.73 6.76 5.96
C HIS A 93 15.45 6.04 6.42
N GLN A 94 15.16 6.14 7.71
CA GLN A 94 14.05 5.48 8.37
C GLN A 94 13.10 6.45 9.08
N GLY A 95 13.49 7.72 9.20
CA GLY A 95 12.78 8.71 10.00
C GLY A 95 11.66 9.40 9.23
N GLN A 96 10.50 9.49 9.86
CA GLN A 96 9.41 10.32 9.41
C GLN A 96 9.40 11.64 10.16
N ILE A 97 9.33 12.75 9.41
CA ILE A 97 9.37 14.11 9.95
C ILE A 97 8.06 14.79 9.60
N TYR A 98 7.46 15.46 10.59
CA TYR A 98 6.13 16.06 10.47
C TYR A 98 6.22 17.61 10.50
N PRO A 99 6.62 18.28 9.39
CA PRO A 99 6.64 19.74 9.32
C PRO A 99 5.31 20.35 9.74
N GLY A 100 5.37 21.42 10.53
CA GLY A 100 4.16 22.08 11.03
C GLY A 100 3.36 21.27 12.04
N ARG A 101 3.91 20.18 12.60
CA ARG A 101 3.23 19.26 13.53
C ARG A 101 2.00 18.60 12.89
N ASN A 102 2.12 18.19 11.64
CA ASN A 102 1.02 17.67 10.84
C ASN A 102 0.71 16.17 11.07
N PHE A 103 1.14 15.55 12.18
CA PHE A 103 0.90 14.13 12.46
C PHE A 103 -0.59 13.74 12.37
N ASP A 104 -1.47 14.53 12.99
CA ASP A 104 -2.92 14.26 12.98
C ASP A 104 -3.53 14.32 11.57
N TYR A 105 -2.94 15.08 10.64
CA TYR A 105 -3.40 15.14 9.25
C TYR A 105 -3.25 13.78 8.54
N HIS A 106 -2.18 13.04 8.84
CA HIS A 106 -1.95 11.70 8.32
C HIS A 106 -2.90 10.64 8.89
N LEU A 107 -3.56 10.92 10.01
CA LEU A 107 -4.51 10.01 10.64
C LEU A 107 -5.92 10.05 10.02
N ILE A 108 -6.26 11.13 9.33
CA ILE A 108 -7.62 11.35 8.79
C ILE A 108 -8.09 10.18 7.88
N PRO A 109 -7.29 9.67 6.92
CA PRO A 109 -7.71 8.51 6.11
C PRO A 109 -7.90 7.23 6.93
N PHE A 110 -7.11 7.03 7.99
CA PHE A 110 -7.26 5.87 8.88
C PHE A 110 -8.53 5.97 9.74
N GLN A 111 -8.90 7.17 10.19
CA GLN A 111 -10.17 7.39 10.90
C GLN A 111 -11.36 6.98 10.03
N ALA A 112 -11.38 7.38 8.76
CA ALA A 112 -12.39 6.95 7.80
C ALA A 112 -12.37 5.42 7.56
N ALA A 113 -11.19 4.80 7.56
CA ALA A 113 -11.08 3.34 7.48
C ALA A 113 -11.68 2.63 8.71
N PHE A 114 -11.48 3.19 9.91
CA PHE A 114 -12.08 2.66 11.14
C PHE A 114 -13.61 2.84 11.15
N GLU A 115 -14.11 3.98 10.68
CA GLU A 115 -15.56 4.21 10.52
C GLU A 115 -16.22 3.27 9.50
N ALA A 116 -15.44 2.78 8.54
CA ALA A 116 -15.80 1.75 7.57
C ALA A 116 -15.57 0.31 8.09
N ASN A 117 -15.24 0.15 9.37
CA ASN A 117 -14.89 -1.12 10.03
C ASN A 117 -13.90 -1.97 9.22
N VAL A 118 -12.77 -1.39 8.85
CA VAL A 118 -11.70 -2.12 8.18
C VAL A 118 -11.28 -3.36 9.00
N ALA A 119 -11.08 -4.48 8.32
CA ALA A 119 -10.82 -5.77 8.96
C ALA A 119 -9.42 -5.86 9.60
N SER A 120 -8.42 -5.29 8.92
CA SER A 120 -7.01 -5.38 9.27
C SER A 120 -6.29 -4.03 9.13
N VAL A 121 -5.21 -3.84 9.89
CA VAL A 121 -4.31 -2.67 9.82
C VAL A 121 -2.87 -3.16 9.70
N MET A 122 -2.11 -2.52 8.82
CA MET A 122 -0.66 -2.74 8.71
C MET A 122 0.11 -1.51 9.18
N PRO A 123 0.93 -1.59 10.25
CA PRO A 123 1.81 -0.50 10.65
C PRO A 123 2.96 -0.31 9.67
N TYR A 124 3.45 0.92 9.53
CA TYR A 124 4.56 1.24 8.63
C TYR A 124 5.94 0.90 9.21
N TYR A 125 6.95 0.75 8.34
CA TYR A 125 8.34 0.55 8.76
C TYR A 125 8.92 1.74 9.52
N GLY A 126 8.59 2.96 9.05
CA GLY A 126 9.27 4.19 9.47
C GLY A 126 9.20 4.48 10.98
N VAL A 127 10.13 5.32 11.43
CA VAL A 127 10.23 5.80 12.81
C VAL A 127 9.53 7.15 12.91
N PRO A 128 8.45 7.31 13.70
CA PRO A 128 7.77 8.58 13.90
C PRO A 128 8.60 9.50 14.80
N MET A 129 9.57 10.21 14.23
CA MET A 129 10.52 10.98 15.01
C MET A 129 9.81 11.96 15.96
N ASP A 130 10.10 11.79 17.24
CA ASP A 130 9.66 12.64 18.35
C ASP A 130 8.13 12.74 18.51
N GLN A 131 7.37 11.78 17.98
CA GLN A 131 5.91 11.66 18.22
C GLN A 131 5.57 10.82 19.45
N THR A 132 6.54 10.04 19.93
CA THR A 132 6.43 9.11 21.06
C THR A 132 7.67 9.21 21.95
N ASP A 133 7.62 8.59 23.13
CA ASP A 133 8.75 8.55 24.08
C ASP A 133 9.90 7.65 23.58
N GLU A 134 9.64 6.80 22.59
CA GLU A 134 10.62 5.90 21.97
C GLU A 134 10.64 6.10 20.44
N ASN A 135 11.82 6.35 19.87
CA ASN A 135 12.02 6.48 18.41
C ASN A 135 12.37 5.12 17.79
N VAL A 136 11.35 4.27 17.61
CA VAL A 136 11.44 2.94 16.96
C VAL A 136 10.38 2.79 15.88
N GLY A 137 10.57 1.84 14.94
CA GLY A 137 9.60 1.56 13.88
C GLY A 137 8.18 1.28 14.40
N MET A 138 7.14 1.66 13.64
CA MET A 138 5.76 1.73 14.16
C MET A 138 5.25 0.42 14.77
N ALA A 139 5.56 -0.73 14.16
CA ALA A 139 5.12 -2.04 14.66
C ALA A 139 5.80 -2.43 15.99
N PHE A 140 6.95 -1.86 16.31
CA PHE A 140 7.65 -2.02 17.59
C PHE A 140 7.19 -0.99 18.64
N ASN A 141 6.45 0.04 18.23
CA ASN A 141 6.12 1.18 19.07
C ASN A 141 4.78 1.00 19.80
N LYS A 142 4.84 0.75 21.11
CA LYS A 142 3.64 0.50 21.93
C LYS A 142 2.72 1.71 22.04
N GLN A 143 3.24 2.94 22.01
CA GLN A 143 2.40 4.15 22.05
C GLN A 143 1.62 4.33 20.75
N ILE A 144 2.18 3.92 19.60
CA ILE A 144 1.47 3.92 18.32
C ILE A 144 0.47 2.76 18.24
N ILE A 145 0.89 1.53 18.52
CA ILE A 145 0.01 0.37 18.33
C ILE A 145 -1.01 0.26 19.46
N THR A 146 -0.59 0.19 20.72
CA THR A 146 -1.55 0.09 21.83
C THR A 146 -2.19 1.44 22.13
N GLY A 147 -1.40 2.48 22.42
CA GLY A 147 -1.94 3.77 22.87
C GLY A 147 -2.83 4.46 21.83
N LEU A 148 -2.35 4.58 20.58
CA LEU A 148 -3.08 5.28 19.53
C LEU A 148 -4.10 4.38 18.85
N LEU A 149 -3.71 3.22 18.32
CA LEU A 149 -4.62 2.37 17.55
C LEU A 149 -5.62 1.61 18.43
N ARG A 150 -5.18 0.87 19.45
CA ARG A 150 -6.08 0.07 20.30
C ARG A 150 -6.89 0.92 21.27
N GLU A 151 -6.26 1.85 21.98
CA GLU A 151 -6.91 2.59 23.08
C GLU A 151 -7.63 3.84 22.58
N LYS A 152 -6.94 4.77 21.88
CA LYS A 152 -7.58 6.01 21.40
C LYS A 152 -8.64 5.74 20.32
N TYR A 153 -8.33 4.92 19.32
CA TYR A 153 -9.27 4.61 18.23
C TYR A 153 -10.18 3.40 18.50
N GLY A 154 -9.93 2.64 19.57
CA GLY A 154 -10.77 1.48 19.90
C GLY A 154 -10.70 0.34 18.89
N TYR A 155 -9.64 0.26 18.08
CA TYR A 155 -9.54 -0.71 17.00
C TYR A 155 -9.25 -2.12 17.53
N ASP A 156 -10.18 -3.06 17.32
CA ASP A 156 -10.07 -4.45 17.77
C ASP A 156 -9.83 -5.48 16.63
N GLY A 157 -9.63 -5.02 15.38
CA GLY A 157 -9.30 -5.90 14.26
C GLY A 157 -7.86 -6.44 14.30
N ILE A 158 -7.42 -7.11 13.24
CA ILE A 158 -6.07 -7.68 13.18
C ILE A 158 -5.05 -6.54 12.94
N VAL A 159 -3.92 -6.58 13.64
CA VAL A 159 -2.73 -5.79 13.29
C VAL A 159 -1.65 -6.72 12.77
N CYS A 160 -1.32 -6.60 11.49
CA CYS A 160 -0.30 -7.39 10.82
C CYS A 160 0.91 -6.49 10.55
N THR A 161 2.13 -6.89 10.92
CA THR A 161 3.31 -6.10 10.56
C THR A 161 3.47 -6.03 9.05
N ASP A 162 4.22 -5.02 8.59
CA ASP A 162 4.79 -5.04 7.24
C ASP A 162 5.86 -6.16 7.12
N TRP A 163 6.48 -6.31 5.94
CA TRP A 163 7.35 -7.44 5.60
C TRP A 163 8.77 -7.37 6.19
N GLY A 164 9.20 -8.45 6.85
CA GLY A 164 10.60 -8.68 7.25
C GLY A 164 11.13 -7.68 8.28
N LEU A 165 10.38 -7.50 9.36
CA LEU A 165 10.81 -6.73 10.53
C LEU A 165 11.72 -7.55 11.45
N ILE A 166 11.68 -8.88 11.37
CA ILE A 166 12.34 -9.77 12.33
C ILE A 166 13.63 -10.33 11.74
N THR A 167 13.55 -10.94 10.56
CA THR A 167 14.62 -11.69 9.91
C THR A 167 15.23 -10.96 8.72
N ASP A 168 16.51 -11.20 8.50
CA ASP A 168 17.21 -10.76 7.30
C ASP A 168 16.83 -11.65 6.10
N THR A 169 16.73 -11.06 4.91
CA THR A 169 16.40 -11.78 3.68
C THR A 169 17.62 -11.90 2.77
N GLN A 170 18.04 -13.12 2.43
CA GLN A 170 19.11 -13.34 1.47
C GLN A 170 18.64 -13.04 0.03
N MET A 171 19.21 -12.02 -0.62
CA MET A 171 18.90 -11.62 -1.99
C MET A 171 20.02 -12.04 -2.96
N GLY A 172 20.24 -13.35 -3.09
CA GLY A 172 21.36 -13.90 -3.87
C GLY A 172 22.63 -14.05 -3.03
N PRO A 173 23.78 -14.45 -3.60
CA PRO A 173 24.93 -14.91 -2.82
C PRO A 173 25.65 -13.81 -2.03
N GLU A 174 25.55 -12.55 -2.44
CA GLU A 174 26.37 -11.44 -1.91
C GLU A 174 25.55 -10.35 -1.23
N VAL A 175 24.21 -10.41 -1.32
CA VAL A 175 23.32 -9.35 -0.82
C VAL A 175 22.44 -9.91 0.27
N VAL A 176 22.56 -9.33 1.46
CA VAL A 176 21.61 -9.52 2.56
C VAL A 176 20.77 -8.26 2.64
N TRP A 177 19.46 -8.43 2.57
CA TRP A 177 18.51 -7.37 2.88
C TRP A 177 18.12 -7.48 4.34
N GLU A 178 18.78 -6.66 5.15
CA GLU A 178 18.60 -6.64 6.60
C GLU A 178 17.13 -6.44 7.01
N ALA A 179 16.76 -7.00 8.14
CA ALA A 179 15.47 -6.80 8.77
C ALA A 179 15.22 -5.30 8.96
N ARG A 180 13.99 -4.84 8.72
CA ARG A 180 13.58 -3.44 8.89
C ARG A 180 13.31 -3.15 10.38
N ALA A 181 14.28 -3.48 11.23
CA ALA A 181 14.22 -3.46 12.69
C ALA A 181 14.57 -2.07 13.28
N TRP A 182 14.06 -1.00 12.66
CA TRP A 182 14.53 0.37 12.92
C TRP A 182 14.40 0.79 14.39
N GLY A 183 15.52 1.21 14.98
CA GLY A 183 15.66 1.60 16.39
C GLY A 183 15.79 0.42 17.37
N VAL A 184 15.67 -0.82 16.89
CA VAL A 184 15.79 -2.05 17.67
C VAL A 184 16.71 -3.08 17.01
N GLU A 185 17.62 -2.63 16.16
CA GLU A 185 18.57 -3.46 15.41
C GLU A 185 19.46 -4.28 16.37
N HIS A 186 19.72 -3.73 17.55
CA HIS A 186 20.50 -4.35 18.62
C HIS A 186 19.80 -5.53 19.32
N LEU A 187 18.49 -5.69 19.15
CA LEU A 187 17.73 -6.82 19.71
C LEU A 187 17.94 -8.07 18.86
N SER A 188 17.96 -9.23 19.51
CA SER A 188 17.85 -10.52 18.84
C SER A 188 16.48 -10.69 18.18
N GLU A 189 16.36 -11.62 17.23
CA GLU A 189 15.09 -11.92 16.55
C GLU A 189 13.97 -12.27 17.55
N ALA A 190 14.27 -13.06 18.60
CA ALA A 190 13.30 -13.40 19.64
C ALA A 190 12.85 -12.16 20.43
N GLU A 191 13.76 -11.24 20.74
CA GLU A 191 13.43 -9.99 21.42
C GLU A 191 12.61 -9.04 20.51
N ARG A 192 12.89 -9.03 19.20
CA ARG A 192 12.08 -8.30 18.20
C ARG A 192 10.66 -8.85 18.14
N VAL A 193 10.48 -10.17 18.09
CA VAL A 193 9.17 -10.84 18.13
C VAL A 193 8.41 -10.46 19.41
N LEU A 194 9.09 -10.54 20.56
CA LEU A 194 8.48 -10.18 21.85
C LEU A 194 8.03 -8.71 21.86
N LYS A 195 8.87 -7.78 21.37
CA LYS A 195 8.54 -6.35 21.33
C LYS A 195 7.36 -6.05 20.41
N VAL A 196 7.25 -6.70 19.24
CA VAL A 196 6.10 -6.55 18.33
C VAL A 196 4.79 -7.02 18.98
N LEU A 197 4.82 -8.17 19.67
CA LEU A 197 3.65 -8.71 20.35
C LEU A 197 3.24 -7.88 21.58
N ASP A 198 4.22 -7.36 22.34
CA ASP A 198 3.99 -6.44 23.47
C ASP A 198 3.47 -5.07 23.02
N ALA A 199 3.90 -4.59 21.84
CA ALA A 199 3.35 -3.38 21.24
C ALA A 199 1.86 -3.54 20.89
N GLY A 200 1.40 -4.76 20.61
CA GLY A 200 -0.01 -5.09 20.37
C GLY A 200 -0.34 -5.57 18.96
N CYS A 201 0.68 -5.91 18.16
CA CYS A 201 0.50 -6.57 16.87
C CYS A 201 0.05 -8.02 17.05
N ASP A 202 -0.66 -8.57 16.07
CA ASP A 202 -1.26 -9.92 16.14
C ASP A 202 -0.61 -10.91 15.17
N GLN A 203 -0.08 -10.42 14.04
CA GLN A 203 0.46 -11.23 12.95
C GLN A 203 1.74 -10.59 12.40
N PHE A 204 2.65 -11.42 11.89
CA PHE A 204 3.89 -10.99 11.25
C PHE A 204 3.79 -11.14 9.72
N GLY A 205 4.02 -10.05 8.99
CA GLY A 205 4.02 -10.02 7.54
C GLY A 205 5.25 -10.72 6.95
N GLY A 206 5.03 -11.77 6.17
CA GLY A 206 6.08 -12.47 5.43
C GLY A 206 7.16 -13.11 6.29
N GLU A 207 6.83 -13.49 7.52
CA GLU A 207 7.72 -14.12 8.48
C GLU A 207 7.32 -15.60 8.68
N ASP A 208 8.30 -16.49 8.77
CA ASP A 208 8.11 -17.94 8.90
C ASP A 208 8.78 -18.56 10.14
N ARG A 209 9.48 -17.75 10.95
CA ARG A 209 10.14 -18.15 12.21
C ARG A 209 9.19 -18.35 13.38
N VAL A 210 8.24 -19.27 13.22
CA VAL A 210 7.28 -19.69 14.26
C VAL A 210 8.00 -20.26 15.49
N ASP A 211 9.19 -20.84 15.32
CA ASP A 211 10.04 -21.34 16.39
C ASP A 211 10.37 -20.29 17.45
N LEU A 212 10.52 -19.01 17.06
CA LEU A 212 10.79 -17.92 17.99
C LEU A 212 9.64 -17.69 18.97
N ILE A 213 8.39 -17.76 18.49
CA ILE A 213 7.20 -17.63 19.36
C ILE A 213 7.13 -18.82 20.33
N VAL A 214 7.34 -20.03 19.83
CA VAL A 214 7.33 -21.26 20.66
C VAL A 214 8.41 -21.19 21.73
N GLN A 215 9.63 -20.76 21.36
CA GLN A 215 10.74 -20.56 22.29
C GLN A 215 10.36 -19.57 23.40
N LEU A 216 9.82 -18.40 23.05
CA LEU A 216 9.44 -17.37 24.03
C LEU A 216 8.38 -17.84 25.02
N VAL A 217 7.43 -18.67 24.58
CA VAL A 217 6.42 -19.28 25.46
C VAL A 217 7.06 -20.31 26.40
N GLN A 218 7.92 -21.19 25.88
CA GLN A 218 8.64 -22.18 26.69
C GLN A 218 9.56 -21.53 27.73
N GLU A 219 10.17 -20.40 27.38
CA GLU A 219 11.00 -19.59 28.29
C GLU A 219 10.17 -18.73 29.25
N SER A 220 8.82 -18.80 29.21
CA SER A 220 7.91 -17.98 30.01
C SER A 220 8.09 -16.46 29.82
N LYS A 221 8.65 -16.03 28.69
CA LYS A 221 8.79 -14.62 28.30
C LYS A 221 7.53 -14.08 27.60
N LEU A 222 6.74 -14.97 27.01
CA LEU A 222 5.49 -14.68 26.34
C LEU A 222 4.40 -15.60 26.90
N SER A 223 3.27 -15.04 27.34
CA SER A 223 2.18 -15.85 27.89
C SER A 223 1.29 -16.42 26.77
N GLU A 224 0.71 -17.59 27.02
CA GLU A 224 -0.27 -18.18 26.09
C GLU A 224 -1.50 -17.28 25.94
N GLU A 225 -1.92 -16.58 27.01
CA GLU A 225 -3.06 -15.65 26.94
C GLU A 225 -2.80 -14.51 25.96
N ARG A 226 -1.54 -14.05 25.81
CA ARG A 226 -1.22 -13.05 24.80
C ARG A 226 -1.39 -13.62 23.40
N ILE A 227 -1.02 -14.88 23.16
CA ILE A 227 -1.23 -15.55 21.88
C ILE A 227 -2.73 -15.73 21.59
N ASP A 228 -3.52 -16.11 22.59
CA ASP A 228 -4.96 -16.30 22.47
C ASP A 228 -5.70 -15.05 22.00
N VAL A 229 -5.26 -13.87 22.42
CA VAL A 229 -5.81 -12.60 21.94
C VAL A 229 -5.64 -12.47 20.42
N SER A 230 -4.43 -12.72 19.91
CA SER A 230 -4.13 -12.66 18.48
C SER A 230 -4.88 -13.73 17.69
N ALA A 231 -4.86 -14.98 18.20
CA ALA A 231 -5.55 -16.11 17.58
C ALA A 231 -7.06 -15.86 17.49
N ARG A 232 -7.68 -15.28 18.52
CA ARG A 232 -9.11 -14.94 18.51
C ARG A 232 -9.47 -13.93 17.43
N ARG A 233 -8.65 -12.90 17.22
CA ARG A 233 -8.87 -11.89 16.15
C ARG A 233 -8.79 -12.52 14.77
N ILE A 234 -7.74 -13.32 14.54
CA ILE A 234 -7.53 -14.03 13.27
C ILE A 234 -8.67 -15.01 12.99
N LEU A 235 -9.07 -15.81 13.98
CA LEU A 235 -10.16 -16.77 13.83
C LEU A 235 -11.51 -16.07 13.62
N ARG A 236 -11.79 -14.97 14.33
CA ARG A 236 -13.01 -14.18 14.16
C ARG A 236 -13.16 -13.68 12.72
N GLU A 237 -12.10 -13.12 12.13
CA GLU A 237 -12.13 -12.66 10.73
C GLU A 237 -12.44 -13.83 9.78
N LYS A 238 -11.79 -14.99 9.97
CA LYS A 238 -12.06 -16.21 9.19
C LYS A 238 -13.51 -16.70 9.31
N PHE A 239 -14.11 -16.61 10.50
CA PHE A 239 -15.53 -16.90 10.70
C PHE A 239 -16.44 -15.89 10.00
N GLN A 240 -16.14 -14.59 10.08
CA GLN A 240 -16.90 -13.55 9.37
C GLN A 240 -16.89 -13.75 7.85
N LEU A 241 -15.77 -14.21 7.31
CA LEU A 241 -15.60 -14.55 5.90
C LEU A 241 -16.28 -15.87 5.50
N GLY A 242 -16.72 -16.69 6.45
CA GLY A 242 -17.34 -18.01 6.18
C GLY A 242 -16.36 -19.11 5.78
N LEU A 243 -15.05 -18.94 6.06
CA LEU A 243 -14.01 -19.88 5.59
C LEU A 243 -14.03 -21.25 6.29
N PHE A 244 -14.77 -21.37 7.40
CA PHE A 244 -15.01 -22.66 8.05
C PHE A 244 -16.21 -23.41 7.46
N ASP A 245 -17.09 -22.71 6.74
CA ASP A 245 -18.30 -23.28 6.14
C ASP A 245 -18.03 -23.73 4.70
N ASP A 246 -17.41 -22.87 3.89
CA ASP A 246 -17.03 -23.16 2.50
C ASP A 246 -15.73 -22.41 2.10
N PRO A 247 -14.56 -23.06 2.18
CA PRO A 247 -13.28 -22.42 1.89
C PRO A 247 -12.88 -22.46 0.40
N PHE A 248 -13.66 -23.10 -0.47
CA PHE A 248 -13.25 -23.39 -1.84
C PHE A 248 -13.93 -22.48 -2.87
N VAL A 249 -13.42 -22.49 -4.10
CA VAL A 249 -14.02 -21.80 -5.24
C VAL A 249 -14.34 -22.78 -6.35
N ASP A 250 -15.35 -22.44 -7.17
CA ASP A 250 -15.64 -23.15 -8.41
C ASP A 250 -14.84 -22.53 -9.56
N GLU A 251 -13.72 -23.18 -9.92
CA GLU A 251 -12.83 -22.73 -11.00
C GLU A 251 -13.55 -22.61 -12.36
N THR A 252 -14.68 -23.32 -12.56
CA THR A 252 -15.44 -23.24 -13.82
C THR A 252 -16.15 -21.90 -14.02
N GLN A 253 -16.35 -21.12 -12.95
CA GLN A 253 -17.00 -19.80 -13.01
C GLN A 253 -16.02 -18.66 -13.31
N VAL A 254 -14.70 -18.89 -13.18
CA VAL A 254 -13.68 -17.83 -13.22
C VAL A 254 -13.74 -17.05 -14.54
N SER A 255 -13.83 -17.74 -15.68
CA SER A 255 -13.91 -17.10 -17.00
C SER A 255 -15.19 -16.29 -17.24
N GLY A 256 -16.26 -16.57 -16.48
CA GLY A 256 -17.51 -15.80 -16.50
C GLY A 256 -17.53 -14.60 -15.56
N ILE A 257 -16.50 -14.43 -14.72
CA ILE A 257 -16.41 -13.34 -13.74
C ILE A 257 -15.26 -12.38 -14.06
N LEU A 258 -14.09 -12.91 -14.45
CA LEU A 258 -12.92 -12.11 -14.77
C LEU A 258 -13.08 -11.44 -16.14
N ALA A 259 -12.54 -10.22 -16.27
CA ALA A 259 -12.37 -9.52 -17.54
C ALA A 259 -13.65 -9.43 -18.39
N GLN A 260 -14.81 -9.31 -17.73
CA GLN A 260 -16.08 -9.09 -18.41
C GLN A 260 -16.14 -7.70 -19.03
N ASP A 261 -16.84 -7.54 -20.15
CA ASP A 261 -16.95 -6.27 -20.88
C ASP A 261 -17.36 -5.11 -19.96
N GLU A 262 -18.33 -5.32 -19.07
CA GLU A 262 -18.76 -4.31 -18.08
C GLU A 262 -17.61 -3.84 -17.17
N ALA A 263 -16.76 -4.77 -16.71
CA ALA A 263 -15.62 -4.47 -15.86
C ALA A 263 -14.54 -3.72 -16.64
N MET A 264 -14.28 -4.13 -17.89
CA MET A 264 -13.33 -3.47 -18.78
C MET A 264 -13.75 -2.04 -19.11
N GLU A 265 -15.03 -1.83 -19.43
CA GLU A 265 -15.61 -0.49 -19.67
C GLU A 265 -15.53 0.40 -18.42
N LEU A 266 -15.78 -0.15 -17.22
CA LEU A 266 -15.59 0.61 -15.98
C LEU A 266 -14.12 0.96 -15.73
N GLY A 267 -13.20 0.05 -16.05
CA GLY A 267 -11.75 0.27 -15.98
C GLY A 267 -11.33 1.42 -16.90
N GLU A 268 -11.77 1.40 -18.15
CA GLU A 268 -11.48 2.46 -19.12
C GLU A 268 -12.06 3.80 -18.66
N ARG A 269 -13.34 3.83 -18.24
CA ARG A 269 -13.94 5.07 -17.71
C ARG A 269 -13.20 5.61 -16.48
N SER A 270 -12.75 4.73 -15.60
CA SER A 270 -11.96 5.13 -14.42
C SER A 270 -10.63 5.75 -14.83
N GLN A 271 -9.95 5.16 -15.83
CA GLN A 271 -8.71 5.71 -16.37
C GLN A 271 -8.94 7.08 -17.04
N GLN A 272 -9.99 7.22 -17.85
CA GLN A 272 -10.36 8.49 -18.48
C GLN A 272 -10.63 9.59 -17.44
N GLN A 273 -11.33 9.26 -16.35
CA GLN A 273 -11.63 10.21 -15.26
C GLN A 273 -10.39 10.59 -14.43
N ALA A 274 -9.35 9.75 -14.40
CA ALA A 274 -8.11 10.01 -13.68
C ALA A 274 -7.13 10.91 -14.47
N MET A 275 -7.32 11.08 -15.77
CA MET A 275 -6.46 11.94 -16.59
C MET A 275 -6.68 13.42 -16.25
N THR A 276 -5.58 14.13 -15.98
CA THR A 276 -5.60 15.57 -15.69
C THR A 276 -4.95 16.36 -16.82
N LEU A 277 -5.73 17.19 -17.51
CA LEU A 277 -5.22 18.12 -18.53
C LEU A 277 -4.62 19.35 -17.86
N LEU A 278 -3.29 19.41 -17.77
CA LEU A 278 -2.58 20.51 -17.10
C LEU A 278 -2.54 21.80 -17.93
N LYS A 279 -2.45 21.68 -19.26
CA LYS A 279 -2.27 22.81 -20.16
C LYS A 279 -2.93 22.55 -21.52
N ASN A 280 -3.68 23.52 -22.03
CA ASN A 280 -4.35 23.44 -23.33
C ASN A 280 -4.36 24.81 -24.03
N ASP A 281 -3.17 25.27 -24.43
CA ASP A 281 -3.02 26.55 -25.13
C ASP A 281 -3.83 26.55 -26.43
N ASP A 282 -4.39 27.72 -26.75
CA ASP A 282 -5.19 27.98 -27.96
C ASP A 282 -6.36 27.01 -28.19
N ASN A 283 -6.86 26.36 -27.13
CA ASN A 283 -7.89 25.32 -27.20
C ASN A 283 -7.54 24.22 -28.22
N ARG A 284 -6.27 23.81 -28.26
CA ARG A 284 -5.78 22.83 -29.23
C ARG A 284 -6.42 21.46 -29.08
N LEU A 285 -6.84 21.10 -27.86
CA LEU A 285 -7.66 19.92 -27.58
C LEU A 285 -9.14 20.31 -27.38
N PRO A 286 -10.11 19.48 -27.84
CA PRO A 286 -9.92 18.19 -28.51
C PRO A 286 -9.41 18.34 -29.95
N LEU A 287 -8.69 17.31 -30.43
CA LEU A 287 -8.14 17.31 -31.79
C LEU A 287 -9.25 17.21 -32.85
N PRO A 288 -9.05 17.78 -34.05
CA PRO A 288 -10.02 17.68 -35.13
C PRO A 288 -10.17 16.23 -35.64
N GLN A 289 -11.39 15.84 -36.01
CA GLN A 289 -11.68 14.54 -36.61
C GLN A 289 -11.22 14.49 -38.07
N ARG A 290 -9.92 14.25 -38.27
CA ARG A 290 -9.29 13.99 -39.55
C ARG A 290 -8.12 13.03 -39.36
N GLU A 291 -7.60 12.50 -40.47
CA GLU A 291 -6.32 11.80 -40.42
C GLU A 291 -5.21 12.78 -39.97
N LEU A 292 -4.48 12.40 -38.92
CA LEU A 292 -3.39 13.16 -38.34
C LEU A 292 -2.08 12.39 -38.55
N LYS A 293 -1.03 13.11 -38.90
CA LYS A 293 0.33 12.60 -38.84
C LYS A 293 0.89 12.84 -37.45
N VAL A 294 1.31 11.79 -36.76
CA VAL A 294 1.79 11.89 -35.38
C VAL A 294 3.21 11.36 -35.28
N TYR A 295 4.09 12.16 -34.69
CA TYR A 295 5.38 11.69 -34.22
C TYR A 295 5.22 11.23 -32.76
N VAL A 296 5.81 10.10 -32.41
CA VAL A 296 5.73 9.56 -31.03
C VAL A 296 7.11 9.32 -30.46
N GLU A 297 7.24 9.55 -29.16
CA GLU A 297 8.45 9.25 -28.39
C GLU A 297 8.06 8.53 -27.08
N ASN A 298 8.80 7.47 -26.75
CA ASN A 298 8.56 6.59 -25.59
C ASN A 298 7.14 5.98 -25.52
N LEU A 299 6.52 5.77 -26.67
CA LEU A 299 5.23 5.13 -26.86
C LEU A 299 5.36 4.02 -27.90
N ASP A 300 4.55 2.98 -27.77
CA ASP A 300 4.46 1.94 -28.79
C ASP A 300 3.78 2.50 -30.04
N SER A 301 4.54 2.61 -31.13
CA SER A 301 4.04 3.14 -32.39
C SER A 301 2.96 2.26 -33.02
N SER A 302 2.92 0.96 -32.71
CA SER A 302 1.87 0.06 -33.22
C SER A 302 0.51 0.41 -32.64
N VAL A 303 0.46 0.77 -31.35
CA VAL A 303 -0.78 1.22 -30.67
C VAL A 303 -1.24 2.56 -31.24
N VAL A 304 -0.32 3.52 -31.45
CA VAL A 304 -0.70 4.83 -32.00
C VAL A 304 -1.14 4.75 -33.46
N ALA A 305 -0.61 3.79 -34.23
CA ALA A 305 -0.99 3.56 -35.62
C ALA A 305 -2.46 3.14 -35.79
N GLU A 306 -3.12 2.66 -34.72
CA GLU A 306 -4.56 2.39 -34.72
C GLU A 306 -5.41 3.67 -34.78
N TYR A 307 -4.83 4.83 -34.41
CA TYR A 307 -5.54 6.11 -34.28
C TYR A 307 -5.05 7.20 -35.24
N ALA A 308 -3.82 7.10 -35.75
CA ALA A 308 -3.18 8.13 -36.56
C ALA A 308 -2.08 7.58 -37.48
N THR A 309 -1.66 8.34 -38.50
CA THR A 309 -0.50 7.99 -39.33
C THR A 309 0.78 8.29 -38.56
N VAL A 310 1.52 7.26 -38.13
CA VAL A 310 2.80 7.47 -37.43
C VAL A 310 3.90 7.88 -38.42
N VAL A 311 4.60 8.97 -38.14
CA VAL A 311 5.72 9.46 -38.94
C VAL A 311 7.05 9.36 -38.18
N SER A 312 8.14 9.23 -38.93
CA SER A 312 9.47 8.99 -38.36
C SER A 312 10.19 10.25 -37.87
N LYS A 313 9.76 11.44 -38.30
CA LYS A 313 10.39 12.72 -37.97
C LYS A 313 9.36 13.73 -37.44
N PRO A 314 9.69 14.51 -36.40
CA PRO A 314 8.80 15.55 -35.88
C PRO A 314 8.34 16.56 -36.95
N GLY A 315 9.23 16.93 -37.88
CA GLY A 315 8.90 17.90 -38.94
C GLY A 315 7.90 17.40 -40.00
N GLU A 316 7.57 16.11 -39.99
CA GLU A 316 6.57 15.51 -40.88
C GLU A 316 5.19 15.37 -40.19
N ALA A 317 5.11 15.68 -38.90
CA ALA A 317 3.93 15.47 -38.06
C ALA A 317 3.07 16.71 -37.91
N ASP A 318 1.75 16.51 -37.81
CA ASP A 318 0.80 17.52 -37.31
C ASP A 318 0.97 17.74 -35.79
N LEU A 319 1.35 16.69 -35.06
CA LEU A 319 1.45 16.63 -33.61
C LEU A 319 2.61 15.71 -33.18
N ALA A 320 3.26 16.05 -32.06
CA ALA A 320 4.16 15.14 -31.36
C ALA A 320 3.52 14.71 -30.05
N ILE A 321 3.48 13.39 -29.78
CA ILE A 321 3.07 12.83 -28.49
C ILE A 321 4.32 12.23 -27.85
N ILE A 322 4.76 12.84 -26.75
CA ILE A 322 5.98 12.46 -26.06
C ILE A 322 5.58 11.98 -24.67
N ARG A 323 5.91 10.73 -24.34
CA ARG A 323 5.75 10.20 -22.99
C ARG A 323 7.05 10.43 -22.22
N LEU A 324 7.01 11.34 -21.25
CA LEU A 324 8.15 11.60 -20.38
C LEU A 324 8.08 10.73 -19.12
N SER A 325 9.25 10.32 -18.62
CA SER A 325 9.38 9.69 -17.31
C SER A 325 9.74 10.75 -16.29
N THR A 326 9.14 10.69 -15.09
CA THR A 326 9.53 11.55 -13.97
C THR A 326 11.02 11.33 -13.66
N PRO A 327 11.82 12.40 -13.51
CA PRO A 327 13.18 12.31 -13.04
C PRO A 327 13.23 11.64 -11.66
N TRP A 328 14.32 10.92 -11.41
CA TRP A 328 14.64 10.32 -10.11
C TRP A 328 16.14 10.03 -10.10
N TYR A 329 16.72 9.80 -8.93
CA TYR A 329 18.11 9.37 -8.83
C TYR A 329 18.19 7.98 -8.20
N PRO A 330 18.89 7.02 -8.81
CA PRO A 330 19.13 5.74 -8.16
C PRO A 330 19.97 5.95 -6.90
N VAL A 331 19.65 5.24 -5.82
CA VAL A 331 20.61 5.11 -4.71
C VAL A 331 21.74 4.21 -5.16
N GLU A 332 22.97 4.57 -4.79
CA GLU A 332 24.10 3.66 -4.91
C GLU A 332 23.95 2.51 -3.89
N THR A 333 23.62 1.32 -4.39
CA THR A 333 23.36 0.15 -3.55
C THR A 333 23.50 -1.14 -4.36
N ASN A 334 23.91 -2.21 -3.68
CA ASN A 334 23.92 -3.55 -4.25
C ASN A 334 22.57 -4.26 -4.07
N ASN A 335 21.61 -3.67 -3.37
CA ASN A 335 20.28 -4.25 -3.19
C ASN A 335 19.44 -4.05 -4.46
N PRO A 336 19.07 -5.12 -5.19
CA PRO A 336 18.33 -5.00 -6.44
C PRO A 336 16.91 -4.44 -6.25
N PHE A 337 16.32 -4.61 -5.07
CA PHE A 337 15.00 -4.06 -4.76
C PHE A 337 15.06 -2.53 -4.64
N ALA A 338 16.12 -1.98 -4.05
CA ALA A 338 16.32 -0.54 -3.91
C ALA A 338 16.51 0.19 -5.24
N LEU A 339 17.04 -0.49 -6.27
CA LEU A 339 17.20 0.07 -7.61
C LEU A 339 15.86 0.36 -8.30
N GLY A 340 14.76 -0.28 -7.85
CA GLY A 340 13.41 -0.05 -8.38
C GLY A 340 12.66 1.08 -7.67
N PHE A 341 13.21 1.68 -6.62
CA PHE A 341 12.56 2.78 -5.90
C PHE A 341 12.95 4.11 -6.53
N HIS A 342 11.95 4.79 -7.10
CA HIS A 342 12.13 6.09 -7.74
C HIS A 342 11.97 7.23 -6.71
N HIS A 343 12.98 7.43 -5.88
CA HIS A 343 13.10 8.61 -5.02
C HIS A 343 13.98 9.68 -5.66
N GLY A 344 13.95 10.88 -5.09
CA GLY A 344 14.90 11.94 -5.42
C GLY A 344 14.26 13.16 -6.08
N ASP A 345 15.03 13.86 -6.90
CA ASP A 345 14.65 15.14 -7.50
C ASP A 345 13.52 14.99 -8.53
N LEU A 346 12.62 15.96 -8.51
CA LEU A 346 11.44 16.01 -9.38
C LEU A 346 11.63 16.99 -10.55
N ASP A 347 12.76 17.71 -10.59
CA ASP A 347 13.06 18.67 -11.64
C ASP A 347 13.47 17.98 -12.94
N PHE A 348 12.78 18.33 -14.02
CA PHE A 348 13.15 17.94 -15.38
C PHE A 348 14.33 18.80 -15.82
N LYS A 349 15.54 18.32 -15.54
CA LYS A 349 16.78 18.93 -16.02
C LYS A 349 16.82 18.81 -17.55
N GLY A 350 16.59 19.94 -18.21
CA GLY A 350 16.48 20.06 -19.67
C GLY A 350 17.77 19.84 -20.44
#